data_AF-A0A1S3PUT6-F1
#
_entry.id   AF-A0A1S3PUT6-F1
#
_cell.length_a   1.000
_cell.length_b   1.000
_cell.length_c   1.000
_cell.angle_alpha   90.00
_cell.angle_beta   90.00
_cell.angle_gamma   90.00
#
_symmetry.space_group_name_H-M   'P 1'
#
loop_
_entity.id
_entity.type
_entity.pdbx_description
1 polymer ?
#
loop_
_entity_poly.entity_id
_entity_poly.type
_entity_poly.pdbx_seq_one_letter_code
_entity_poly.pdbx_strand_id
1 'polypeptide(L)'
;MTAAENVCYTLINVPNDSEPPSEVSLKADLEKGEIKAKTEALKKVIIMILNGEKLPGLLMTIIRFVLPLQDHTIKKLLLVFWEIVPKTTPDGKLLQEMILVCDAYRKDLQHPNEFIRGSTLRFLCKLKESELLEPLMPAIRACLEHRHSYVRRNAVLVFMCLCSSW
;
A
#
# COMPACT_ATOMS: atom_id res chain seq x y z
N MET A 1 2.41 17.58 -22.06
CA MET A 1 2.67 18.01 -20.67
C MET A 1 3.47 16.89 -20.03
N THR A 2 4.73 17.18 -19.70
CA THR A 2 5.71 16.23 -19.19
C THR A 2 5.22 15.63 -17.87
N ALA A 3 5.09 14.30 -17.82
CA ALA A 3 4.92 13.58 -16.57
C ALA A 3 6.05 14.02 -15.65
N ALA A 4 5.70 14.61 -14.51
CA ALA A 4 6.66 15.03 -13.51
C ALA A 4 7.60 13.84 -13.23
N GLU A 5 8.89 14.01 -13.52
CA GLU A 5 9.92 13.10 -13.05
C GLU A 5 9.74 13.01 -11.52
N ASN A 6 9.44 11.82 -11.02
CA ASN A 6 9.29 11.62 -9.58
C ASN A 6 10.60 12.04 -8.93
N VAL A 7 10.58 13.13 -8.17
CA VAL A 7 11.75 13.69 -7.50
C VAL A 7 12.27 12.65 -6.50
N CYS A 8 13.38 12.01 -6.83
CA CYS A 8 14.04 11.03 -5.97
C CYS A 8 14.89 11.77 -4.93
N TYR A 9 14.35 11.93 -3.71
CA TYR A 9 15.03 12.62 -2.62
C TYR A 9 15.89 11.70 -1.74
N THR A 10 15.81 10.38 -1.94
CA THR A 10 16.58 9.39 -1.16
C THR A 10 17.34 8.48 -2.12
N LEU A 11 18.67 8.59 -2.14
CA LEU A 11 19.55 7.62 -2.80
C LEU A 11 19.98 6.56 -1.77
N ILE A 12 19.48 5.34 -1.92
CA ILE A 12 19.91 4.22 -1.07
C ILE A 12 21.12 3.58 -1.73
N ASN A 13 22.32 3.81 -1.18
CA ASN A 13 23.54 3.18 -1.64
C ASN A 13 23.48 1.67 -1.36
N VAL A 14 23.23 0.88 -2.41
CA VAL A 14 23.36 -0.58 -2.35
C VAL A 14 24.85 -0.90 -2.49
N PRO A 15 25.49 -1.60 -1.55
CA PRO A 15 26.90 -1.96 -1.69
C PRO A 15 27.12 -2.77 -2.97
N ASN A 16 28.19 -2.42 -3.71
CA ASN A 16 28.56 -2.93 -5.05
C ASN A 16 28.66 -4.47 -5.17
N ASP A 17 28.67 -5.21 -4.06
CA ASP A 17 28.71 -6.69 -4.05
C ASP A 17 27.31 -7.34 -4.21
N SER A 18 26.26 -6.54 -4.35
CA SER A 18 24.88 -7.02 -4.54
C SER A 18 24.48 -6.89 -6.01
N GLU A 19 24.31 -8.00 -6.74
CA GLU A 19 23.65 -7.96 -8.04
C GLU A 19 22.25 -7.34 -7.89
N PRO A 20 21.88 -6.35 -8.74
CA PRO A 20 20.53 -5.79 -8.70
C PRO A 20 19.53 -6.93 -8.99
N PRO A 21 18.56 -7.17 -8.09
CA PRO A 21 17.63 -8.27 -8.26
C PRO A 21 16.79 -8.04 -9.53
N SER A 22 16.85 -8.98 -10.46
CA SER A 22 16.07 -8.91 -11.70
C SER A 22 14.55 -8.90 -11.42
N GLU A 23 13.77 -8.17 -12.21
CA GLU A 23 12.30 -8.17 -12.09
C GLU A 23 11.72 -9.59 -12.20
N VAL A 24 12.34 -10.45 -13.03
CA VAL A 24 11.93 -11.84 -13.24
C VAL A 24 12.12 -12.69 -11.99
N SER A 25 13.26 -12.57 -11.31
CA SER A 25 13.52 -13.31 -10.07
C SER A 25 12.60 -12.83 -8.95
N LEU A 26 12.39 -11.52 -8.81
CA LEU A 26 11.46 -10.96 -7.82
C LEU A 26 10.03 -11.45 -8.04
N LYS A 27 9.57 -11.50 -9.29
CA LYS A 27 8.26 -12.04 -9.62
C LYS A 27 8.15 -13.51 -9.21
N ALA A 28 9.16 -14.33 -9.50
CA ALA A 28 9.20 -15.73 -9.10
C ALA A 28 9.17 -15.91 -7.57
N ASP A 29 9.94 -15.10 -6.84
CA ASP A 29 9.99 -15.11 -5.38
C ASP A 29 8.64 -14.71 -4.75
N LEU A 30 7.95 -13.73 -5.33
CA LEU A 30 6.62 -13.31 -4.86
C LEU A 30 5.53 -14.34 -5.15
N GLU A 31 5.64 -15.07 -6.26
CA GLU A 31 4.69 -16.12 -6.64
C GLU A 31 4.87 -17.39 -5.82
N LYS A 32 6.10 -17.93 -5.79
CA LYS A 32 6.42 -19.27 -5.26
C LYS A 32 7.12 -19.27 -3.90
N GLY A 33 7.65 -18.12 -3.46
CA GLY A 33 8.42 -18.05 -2.22
C GLY A 33 7.58 -18.27 -0.97
N GLU A 34 8.23 -18.71 0.10
CA GLU A 34 7.64 -18.75 1.45
C GLU A 34 7.46 -17.33 2.01
N ILE A 35 6.74 -17.19 3.13
CA ILE A 35 6.46 -15.90 3.80
C ILE A 35 7.73 -15.05 3.99
N LYS A 36 8.84 -15.68 4.41
CA LYS A 36 10.13 -14.99 4.59
C LYS A 36 10.70 -14.49 3.27
N ALA A 37 10.71 -15.33 2.22
CA ALA A 37 11.18 -14.94 0.90
C ALA A 37 10.33 -13.82 0.29
N LYS A 38 8.99 -13.90 0.42
CA LYS A 38 8.06 -12.83 0.00
C LYS A 38 8.30 -11.52 0.75
N THR A 39 8.63 -11.60 2.04
CA THR A 39 8.93 -10.43 2.87
C THR A 39 10.20 -9.73 2.37
N GLU A 40 11.27 -10.48 2.12
CA GLU A 40 12.52 -9.92 1.59
C GLU A 40 12.36 -9.41 0.15
N ALA A 41 11.63 -10.14 -0.70
CA ALA A 41 11.30 -9.69 -2.04
C ALA A 41 10.50 -8.37 -2.04
N LEU A 42 9.49 -8.25 -1.16
CA LEU A 42 8.70 -7.02 -1.06
C LEU A 42 9.54 -5.82 -0.58
N LYS A 43 10.48 -6.04 0.36
CA LYS A 43 11.43 -4.98 0.77
C LYS A 43 12.31 -4.53 -0.39
N LYS A 44 12.85 -5.46 -1.17
CA LYS A 44 13.65 -5.16 -2.36
C LYS A 44 12.85 -4.34 -3.38
N VAL A 45 11.60 -4.74 -3.65
CA VAL A 45 10.70 -4.00 -4.54
C VAL A 45 10.46 -2.57 -4.05
N ILE A 46 10.21 -2.36 -2.75
CA ILE A 46 10.03 -1.02 -2.18
C ILE A 46 11.28 -0.16 -2.40
N ILE A 47 12.48 -0.72 -2.18
CA ILE A 47 13.75 0.00 -2.38
C ILE A 47 13.94 0.37 -3.86
N MET A 48 13.66 -0.55 -4.79
CA MET A 48 13.79 -0.28 -6.23
C MET A 48 12.85 0.82 -6.71
N ILE A 49 11.59 0.81 -6.25
CA ILE A 49 10.61 1.86 -6.57
C ILE A 49 11.05 3.21 -6.00
N LEU A 50 11.57 3.24 -4.77
CA LEU A 50 12.11 4.46 -4.15
C LEU A 50 13.31 5.01 -4.92
N ASN A 51 14.13 4.15 -5.52
CA ASN A 51 15.23 4.54 -6.40
C ASN A 51 14.77 5.00 -7.80
N GLY A 52 13.47 4.99 -8.08
CA GLY A 52 12.88 5.49 -9.32
C GLY A 52 12.59 4.44 -10.39
N GLU A 53 12.82 3.14 -10.10
CA GLU A 53 12.51 2.07 -11.05
C GLU A 53 10.99 1.80 -11.11
N LYS A 54 10.43 1.82 -12.32
CA LYS A 54 9.01 1.51 -12.55
C LYS A 54 8.84 0.02 -12.82
N LEU A 55 8.15 -0.68 -11.93
CA LEU A 55 7.91 -2.13 -12.02
C LEU A 55 6.40 -2.45 -12.15
N PRO A 56 5.73 -2.04 -13.25
CA PRO A 56 4.28 -2.22 -13.40
C PRO A 56 3.88 -3.70 -13.46
N GLY A 57 4.75 -4.59 -13.94
CA GLY A 57 4.50 -6.03 -14.03
C GLY A 57 4.36 -6.73 -12.67
N LEU A 58 4.90 -6.12 -11.61
CA LEU A 58 4.86 -6.67 -10.25
C LEU A 58 3.56 -6.32 -9.51
N LEU A 59 2.83 -5.27 -9.92
CA LEU A 59 1.62 -4.82 -9.23
C LEU A 59 0.58 -5.95 -9.14
N MET A 60 0.29 -6.59 -10.27
CA MET A 60 -0.69 -7.67 -10.31
C MET A 60 -0.21 -8.92 -9.54
N THR A 61 1.09 -9.22 -9.59
CA THR A 61 1.68 -10.32 -8.81
C THR A 61 1.53 -10.06 -7.30
N ILE A 62 1.79 -8.84 -6.84
CA ILE A 62 1.62 -8.46 -5.43
C ILE A 62 0.15 -8.57 -5.01
N ILE A 63 -0.78 -8.07 -5.82
CA ILE A 63 -2.23 -8.17 -5.54
C ILE A 63 -2.68 -9.63 -5.45
N ARG A 64 -2.19 -10.51 -6.34
CA ARG A 64 -2.62 -11.91 -6.36
C ARG A 64 -2.00 -12.77 -5.27
N PHE A 65 -0.71 -12.59 -4.98
CA PHE A 65 0.06 -13.55 -4.18
C PHE A 65 0.53 -13.03 -2.82
N VAL A 66 0.47 -11.71 -2.59
CA VAL A 66 0.94 -11.07 -1.35
C VAL A 66 -0.21 -10.44 -0.58
N LEU A 67 -1.13 -9.74 -1.25
CA LEU A 67 -2.31 -9.13 -0.63
C LEU A 67 -3.18 -10.09 0.20
N PRO A 68 -3.44 -11.36 -0.21
CA PRO A 68 -4.28 -12.26 0.60
C PRO A 68 -3.56 -12.83 1.83
N LEU A 69 -2.26 -12.57 2.01
CA LEU A 69 -1.50 -13.11 3.15
C LEU A 69 -1.93 -12.43 4.46
N GLN A 70 -2.05 -13.24 5.52
CA GLN A 70 -2.47 -12.76 6.84
C GLN A 70 -1.31 -12.33 7.74
N ASP A 71 -0.06 -12.51 7.29
CA ASP A 71 1.12 -12.15 8.09
C ASP A 71 1.15 -10.63 8.37
N HIS A 72 1.29 -10.28 9.66
CA HIS A 72 1.25 -8.89 10.11
C HIS A 72 2.42 -8.06 9.57
N THR A 73 3.58 -8.68 9.34
CA THR A 73 4.77 -8.00 8.79
C THR A 73 4.54 -7.66 7.34
N ILE A 74 4.02 -8.61 6.56
CA ILE A 74 3.67 -8.40 5.15
C ILE A 74 2.58 -7.33 5.02
N LYS A 75 1.51 -7.38 5.82
CA LYS A 75 0.48 -6.33 5.79
C LYS A 75 1.04 -4.94 6.03
N LYS A 76 1.95 -4.78 7.00
CA LYS A 76 2.59 -3.49 7.27
C LYS A 76 3.47 -3.04 6.10
N LEU A 77 4.24 -3.93 5.50
CA LEU A 77 5.04 -3.63 4.30
C LEU A 77 4.17 -3.28 3.09
N LEU A 78 3.03 -3.95 2.91
CA LEU A 78 2.06 -3.63 1.87
C LEU A 78 1.55 -2.19 2.00
N LEU A 79 1.22 -1.74 3.21
CA LEU A 79 0.79 -0.34 3.41
C LEU A 79 1.86 0.68 2.98
N VAL A 80 3.16 0.37 3.22
CA VAL A 80 4.27 1.21 2.74
C VAL A 80 4.39 1.16 1.22
N PHE A 81 4.29 -0.02 0.63
CA PHE A 81 4.30 -0.19 -0.83
C PHE A 81 3.17 0.61 -1.50
N TRP A 82 1.97 0.60 -0.93
CA TRP A 82 0.83 1.35 -1.47
C TRP A 82 0.95 2.87 -1.32
N GLU A 83 1.85 3.37 -0.46
CA GLU A 83 2.10 4.80 -0.32
C GLU A 83 2.96 5.36 -1.47
N ILE A 84 3.87 4.54 -2.01
CA ILE A 84 4.84 4.96 -3.02
C ILE A 84 4.40 4.69 -4.46
N VAL A 85 3.46 3.76 -4.66
CA VAL A 85 3.02 3.34 -6.00
C VAL A 85 2.04 4.36 -6.60
N PRO A 86 2.23 4.77 -7.88
CA PRO A 86 1.30 5.65 -8.57
C PRO A 86 -0.07 4.96 -8.75
N LYS A 87 -1.14 5.68 -8.44
CA LYS A 87 -2.53 5.15 -8.43
C LYS A 87 -3.31 5.47 -9.70
N THR A 88 -2.80 6.40 -10.49
CA THR A 88 -3.43 6.88 -11.71
C THR A 88 -2.66 6.44 -12.93
N THR A 89 -3.37 6.19 -14.02
CA THR A 89 -2.80 6.05 -15.35
C THR A 89 -2.18 7.39 -15.81
N PRO A 90 -1.36 7.39 -16.88
CA PRO A 90 -0.85 8.63 -17.48
C PRO A 90 -1.95 9.61 -17.89
N ASP A 91 -3.16 9.10 -18.16
CA ASP A 91 -4.35 9.88 -18.52
C ASP A 91 -5.07 10.49 -17.29
N GLY A 92 -4.58 10.26 -16.08
CA GLY A 92 -5.16 10.75 -14.84
C GLY A 92 -6.35 9.94 -14.31
N LYS A 93 -6.67 8.79 -14.93
CA LYS A 93 -7.73 7.89 -14.46
C LYS A 93 -7.20 6.92 -13.41
N LEU A 94 -8.04 6.51 -12.47
CA LEU A 94 -7.69 5.51 -11.48
C LEU A 94 -7.42 4.14 -12.14
N LEU A 95 -6.38 3.44 -11.68
CA LEU A 95 -6.07 2.07 -12.13
C LEU A 95 -7.19 1.09 -11.74
N GLN A 96 -7.61 0.21 -12.66
CA GLN A 96 -8.67 -0.77 -12.41
C GLN A 96 -8.29 -1.75 -11.29
N GLU A 97 -7.00 -2.04 -11.13
CA GLU A 97 -6.44 -2.84 -10.07
C GLU A 97 -6.75 -2.30 -8.67
N MET A 98 -6.97 -0.98 -8.55
CA MET A 98 -7.27 -0.35 -7.26
C MET A 98 -8.61 -0.80 -6.68
N ILE A 99 -9.52 -1.33 -7.50
CA ILE A 99 -10.78 -1.91 -7.03
C ILE A 99 -10.51 -3.08 -6.07
N LEU A 100 -9.55 -3.95 -6.40
CA LEU A 100 -9.15 -5.08 -5.55
C LEU A 100 -8.48 -4.60 -4.27
N VAL A 101 -7.71 -3.51 -4.36
CA VAL A 101 -7.03 -2.90 -3.22
C VAL A 101 -8.05 -2.25 -2.26
N CYS A 102 -9.08 -1.57 -2.79
CA CYS A 102 -10.19 -1.04 -1.99
C CYS A 102 -10.93 -2.12 -1.23
N ASP A 103 -11.22 -3.27 -1.86
CA ASP A 103 -11.87 -4.40 -1.17
C ASP A 103 -10.99 -4.95 -0.03
N ALA A 104 -9.68 -5.03 -0.25
CA ALA A 104 -8.73 -5.42 0.81
C ALA A 104 -8.72 -4.42 1.98
N TYR A 105 -8.68 -3.10 1.71
CA TYR A 105 -8.75 -2.09 2.77
C TYR A 105 -10.06 -2.14 3.54
N ARG A 106 -11.18 -2.38 2.85
CA ARG A 106 -12.49 -2.57 3.51
C ARG A 106 -12.45 -3.75 4.48
N LYS A 107 -11.85 -4.87 4.09
CA LYS A 107 -11.66 -6.05 4.96
C LYS A 107 -10.73 -5.72 6.14
N ASP A 108 -9.64 -4.99 5.91
CA ASP A 108 -8.70 -4.61 6.97
C ASP A 108 -9.31 -3.63 7.99
N LEU A 109 -10.18 -2.71 7.57
CA LEU A 109 -10.95 -1.83 8.47
C LEU A 109 -11.95 -2.59 9.34
N GLN A 110 -12.40 -3.76 8.90
CA GLN A 110 -13.32 -4.64 9.63
C GLN A 110 -12.59 -5.78 10.36
N HIS A 111 -11.26 -5.82 10.33
CA HIS A 111 -10.46 -6.90 10.89
C HIS A 111 -10.64 -7.01 12.42
N PRO A 112 -10.66 -8.21 13.04
CA PRO A 112 -10.81 -8.33 14.49
C PRO A 112 -9.69 -7.65 15.29
N ASN A 113 -8.48 -7.57 14.71
CA ASN A 113 -7.31 -6.92 15.31
C ASN A 113 -7.35 -5.39 15.17
N GLU A 114 -7.37 -4.67 16.30
CA GLU A 114 -7.36 -3.21 16.36
C GLU A 114 -6.13 -2.54 15.74
N PHE A 115 -4.97 -3.19 15.80
CA PHE A 115 -3.73 -2.65 15.26
C PHE A 115 -3.75 -2.60 13.73
N ILE A 116 -4.35 -3.61 13.10
CA ILE A 116 -4.54 -3.65 11.65
C ILE A 116 -5.53 -2.56 11.21
N ARG A 117 -6.64 -2.38 11.94
CA ARG A 117 -7.56 -1.27 11.68
C ARG A 117 -6.87 0.07 11.80
N GLY A 118 -6.13 0.31 12.89
CA GLY A 118 -5.46 1.59 13.13
C GLY A 118 -4.32 1.89 12.17
N SER A 119 -3.53 0.88 11.75
CA SER A 119 -2.51 1.09 10.70
C SER A 119 -3.15 1.42 9.36
N THR A 120 -4.25 0.76 9.01
CA THR A 120 -5.00 1.03 7.78
C THR A 120 -5.59 2.43 7.82
N LEU A 121 -6.25 2.83 8.91
CA LEU A 121 -6.76 4.20 9.09
C LEU A 121 -5.65 5.24 8.92
N ARG A 122 -4.47 5.05 9.52
CA ARG A 122 -3.35 5.98 9.34
C ARG A 122 -2.85 6.08 7.90
N PHE A 123 -2.89 4.96 7.17
CA PHE A 123 -2.58 4.97 5.74
C PHE A 123 -3.64 5.74 4.94
N LEU A 124 -4.93 5.60 5.25
CA LEU A 124 -6.01 6.31 4.56
C LEU A 124 -5.89 7.84 4.68
N CYS A 125 -5.31 8.37 5.76
CA CYS A 125 -5.00 9.81 5.89
C CYS A 125 -4.05 10.35 4.80
N LYS A 126 -3.30 9.47 4.13
CA LYS A 126 -2.32 9.85 3.10
C LYS A 126 -2.86 9.72 1.68
N LEU A 127 -4.03 9.10 1.49
CA LEU A 127 -4.65 8.94 0.19
C LEU A 127 -5.28 10.25 -0.27
N LYS A 128 -5.10 10.59 -1.54
CA LYS A 128 -5.64 11.82 -2.15
C LYS A 128 -6.80 11.55 -3.11
N GLU A 129 -6.96 10.30 -3.53
CA GLU A 129 -7.92 9.87 -4.52
C GLU A 129 -9.30 9.68 -3.88
N SER A 130 -10.21 10.62 -4.11
CA SER A 130 -11.59 10.59 -3.61
C SER A 130 -12.34 9.31 -3.99
N GLU A 131 -12.16 8.85 -5.23
CA GLU A 131 -12.77 7.62 -5.77
C GLU A 131 -12.44 6.37 -4.95
N LEU A 132 -11.26 6.30 -4.31
CA LEU A 132 -10.87 5.19 -3.44
C LEU A 132 -11.48 5.30 -2.04
N LEU A 133 -11.73 6.52 -1.58
CA LEU A 133 -12.15 6.81 -0.22
C LEU A 133 -13.67 6.70 -0.04
N GLU A 134 -14.46 7.10 -1.04
CA GLU A 134 -15.92 6.98 -1.05
C GLU A 134 -16.44 5.59 -0.62
N PRO A 135 -15.98 4.47 -1.22
CA PRO A 135 -16.46 3.14 -0.82
C PRO A 135 -16.05 2.73 0.60
N LEU A 136 -15.02 3.37 1.17
CA LEU A 136 -14.50 3.07 2.52
C LEU A 136 -15.21 3.89 3.61
N MET A 137 -15.93 4.95 3.26
CA MET A 137 -16.60 5.84 4.22
C MET A 137 -17.50 5.12 5.23
N PRO A 138 -18.34 4.13 4.84
CA PRO A 138 -19.15 3.39 5.82
C PRO A 138 -18.30 2.64 6.86
N ALA A 139 -17.18 2.05 6.43
CA ALA A 139 -16.28 1.32 7.32
C ALA A 139 -15.50 2.27 8.25
N ILE A 140 -15.09 3.44 7.75
CA ILE A 140 -14.44 4.48 8.57
C ILE A 140 -15.41 5.01 9.64
N ARG A 141 -16.67 5.28 9.28
CA ARG A 141 -17.70 5.72 10.25
C ARG A 141 -17.91 4.68 11.35
N ALA A 142 -18.01 3.40 11.00
CA ALA A 142 -18.10 2.33 11.99
C ALA A 142 -16.89 2.25 12.93
N CYS A 143 -15.71 2.70 12.49
CA CYS A 143 -14.50 2.75 13.32
C CYS A 143 -14.52 3.88 14.38
N LEU A 144 -15.36 4.91 14.22
CA LEU A 144 -15.52 5.98 15.21
C LEU A 144 -16.22 5.49 16.50
N GLU A 145 -17.08 4.49 16.37
CA GLU A 145 -17.83 3.89 17.48
C GLU A 145 -17.17 2.61 18.01
N HIS A 146 -15.97 2.29 17.52
CA HIS A 146 -15.28 1.05 17.89
C HIS A 146 -14.94 1.00 19.38
N ARG A 147 -15.00 -0.18 20.01
CA ARG A 147 -14.75 -0.37 21.46
C ARG A 147 -13.39 0.17 21.94
N HIS A 148 -12.37 0.03 21.10
CA HIS A 148 -10.97 0.37 21.43
C HIS A 148 -10.65 1.82 21.10
N SER A 149 -10.15 2.57 22.09
CA SER A 149 -9.76 3.98 21.95
C SER A 149 -8.70 4.22 20.87
N TYR A 150 -7.78 3.26 20.68
CA TYR A 150 -6.77 3.31 19.63
C TYR A 150 -7.39 3.43 18.22
N VAL A 151 -8.45 2.67 17.93
CA VAL A 151 -9.13 2.72 16.63
C VAL A 151 -9.88 4.05 16.48
N ARG A 152 -10.61 4.47 17.52
CA ARG A 152 -11.36 5.74 17.51
C ARG A 152 -10.44 6.94 17.26
N ARG A 153 -9.29 7.02 17.95
CA ARG A 153 -8.32 8.11 17.76
C ARG A 153 -7.81 8.19 16.32
N ASN A 154 -7.50 7.06 15.69
CA ASN A 154 -7.08 7.03 14.30
C ASN A 154 -8.23 7.33 13.33
N ALA A 155 -9.46 6.90 13.64
CA ALA A 155 -10.63 7.18 12.81
C ALA A 155 -11.00 8.67 12.79
N VAL A 156 -10.89 9.37 13.94
CA VAL A 156 -11.06 10.82 14.01
C VAL A 156 -10.01 11.54 13.17
N LEU A 157 -8.75 11.09 13.21
CA LEU A 157 -7.69 11.67 12.38
C LEU A 157 -8.01 11.54 10.88
N VAL A 158 -8.48 10.37 10.44
CA VAL A 158 -8.91 10.16 9.06
C VAL A 158 -10.04 11.12 8.70
N PHE A 159 -11.05 11.22 9.54
CA PHE A 159 -12.19 12.12 9.28
C PHE A 159 -11.74 13.58 9.14
N MET A 160 -10.83 14.04 10.01
CA MET A 160 -10.25 15.38 9.92
C MET A 160 -9.47 15.60 8.62
N CYS A 161 -8.61 14.64 8.23
CA CYS A 161 -7.84 14.71 6.99
C CYS A 161 -8.74 14.72 5.74
N LEU A 162 -9.82 13.95 5.77
CA LEU A 162 -10.81 13.93 4.70
C LEU A 162 -11.51 15.29 4.62
N CYS A 163 -12.08 15.79 5.71
CA CYS A 163 -12.75 17.10 5.71
C CYS A 163 -11.85 18.28 5.29
N SER A 164 -10.53 18.21 5.50
CA SER A 164 -9.61 19.26 5.04
C SER A 164 -9.25 19.18 3.56
N SER A 165 -9.57 18.06 2.89
CA SER A 165 -9.20 17.80 1.49
C SER A 165 -10.36 18.01 0.51
N TRP A 166 -11.56 18.31 1.02
CA TRP A 166 -12.77 18.66 0.26
C TRP A 166 -13.17 20.10 0.57
#